data_AF-A0A2G9SCK6-F1
#
_entry.id   AF-A0A2G9SCK6-F1
#
_cell.length_a   1.000
_cell.length_b   1.000
_cell.length_c   1.000
_cell.angle_alpha   90.00
_cell.angle_beta   90.00
_cell.angle_gamma   90.00
#
_symmetry.space_group_name_H-M   'P 1'
#
loop_
_entity.id
_entity.type
_entity.pdbx_description
1 polymer ?
#
loop_
_entity_poly.entity_id
_entity_poly.type
_entity_poly.pdbx_seq_one_letter_code
_entity_poly.pdbx_strand_id
1 'polypeptide(L)'
;MTNIIKIHNQNNEQAWSEILKWEALHAKECPCGPTLIRFGGKAKEYSPRARIRSWMGYELPFDRHDWIVDRCGQEVRYVIDYYDGGEVNQNYQFSILDVRPAFDSMT
;
A
#
# COMPACT_ATOMS: atom_id res chain seq x y z
N MET A 1 16.93 17.83 1.60
CA MET A 1 16.40 17.13 0.40
C MET A 1 16.75 15.64 0.41
N THR A 2 17.97 15.23 0.74
CA THR A 2 18.39 13.81 0.77
C THR A 2 17.61 12.92 1.75
N ASN A 3 17.19 13.47 2.90
CA ASN A 3 16.44 12.70 3.91
C ASN A 3 15.00 12.40 3.47
N ILE A 4 14.37 13.30 2.71
CA ILE A 4 13.01 13.13 2.19
C ILE A 4 12.97 11.97 1.19
N ILE A 5 13.94 11.92 0.28
CA ILE A 5 14.06 10.82 -0.70
C ILE A 5 14.26 9.48 0.01
N LYS A 6 15.11 9.42 1.04
CA LYS A 6 15.31 8.20 1.84
C LYS A 6 14.02 7.73 2.51
N ILE A 7 13.28 8.66 3.08
CA ILE A 7 11.96 8.42 3.69
C ILE A 7 10.98 7.81 2.66
N HIS A 8 10.85 8.43 1.47
CA HIS A 8 9.95 7.91 0.44
C HIS A 8 10.35 6.50 -0.04
N ASN A 9 11.65 6.26 -0.22
CA ASN A 9 12.15 4.94 -0.61
C ASN A 9 11.82 3.89 0.45
N GLN A 10 12.04 4.20 1.73
CA GLN A 10 11.72 3.30 2.84
C GLN A 10 10.21 3.03 2.94
N ASN A 11 9.36 4.02 2.66
CA ASN A 11 7.91 3.82 2.61
C ASN A 11 7.48 2.93 1.44
N ASN A 12 8.12 3.08 0.28
CA ASN A 12 7.86 2.21 -0.87
C ASN A 12 8.33 0.77 -0.60
N GLU A 13 9.49 0.59 0.02
CA GLU A 13 10.00 -0.74 0.40
C GLU A 13 9.08 -1.43 1.41
N GLN A 14 8.56 -0.67 2.40
CA GLN A 14 7.57 -1.20 3.34
C GLN A 14 6.27 -1.59 2.65
N ALA A 15 5.74 -0.74 1.76
CA ALA A 15 4.53 -1.04 1.00
C ALA A 15 4.71 -2.32 0.15
N TRP A 16 5.86 -2.47 -0.51
CA TRP A 16 6.18 -3.67 -1.28
C TRP A 16 6.28 -4.91 -0.39
N SER A 17 6.92 -4.80 0.78
CA SER A 17 7.01 -5.91 1.73
C SER A 17 5.63 -6.40 2.18
N GLU A 18 4.70 -5.48 2.47
CA GLU A 18 3.33 -5.84 2.82
C GLU A 18 2.58 -6.51 1.66
N ILE A 19 2.75 -6.03 0.42
CA ILE A 19 2.20 -6.70 -0.77
C ILE A 19 2.73 -8.12 -0.89
N LEU A 20 4.04 -8.31 -0.71
CA LEU A 20 4.64 -9.65 -0.75
C LEU A 20 4.09 -10.58 0.35
N LYS A 21 3.71 -10.05 1.52
CA LYS A 21 3.03 -10.86 2.55
C LYS A 21 1.64 -11.31 2.09
N TRP A 22 0.89 -10.47 1.39
CA TRP A 22 -0.40 -10.85 0.79
C TRP A 22 -0.23 -11.86 -0.34
N GLU A 23 0.77 -11.67 -1.21
CA GLU A 23 1.08 -12.59 -2.30
C GLU A 23 1.64 -13.93 -1.80
N ALA A 24 2.30 -13.96 -0.63
CA ALA A 24 2.76 -15.20 -0.01
C ALA A 24 1.61 -16.18 0.29
N LEU A 25 0.39 -15.67 0.54
CA LEU A 25 -0.81 -16.50 0.68
C LEU A 25 -1.22 -17.19 -0.63
N HIS A 26 -0.80 -16.64 -1.77
CA HIS A 26 -1.09 -17.11 -3.12
C HIS A 26 0.15 -17.69 -3.82
N ALA A 27 1.23 -17.97 -3.07
CA ALA A 27 2.49 -18.46 -3.62
C ALA A 27 2.37 -19.80 -4.38
N LYS A 28 1.30 -20.57 -4.14
CA LYS A 28 1.01 -21.82 -4.87
C LYS A 28 0.47 -21.57 -6.29
N GLU A 29 -0.11 -20.40 -6.55
CA GLU A 29 -0.75 -20.06 -7.82
C GLU A 29 0.27 -19.53 -8.85
N CYS A 30 1.28 -18.77 -8.42
CA CYS A 30 2.39 -18.30 -9.28
C CYS A 30 3.75 -18.71 -8.69
N PRO A 31 4.37 -19.79 -9.19
CA PRO A 31 5.75 -20.14 -8.84
C PRO A 31 6.78 -19.14 -9.40
N CYS A 32 6.37 -18.30 -10.36
CA CYS A 32 7.15 -17.20 -10.94
C CYS A 32 7.44 -16.04 -9.98
N GLY A 33 6.61 -15.87 -8.95
CA GLY A 33 6.59 -14.68 -8.10
C GLY A 33 5.82 -13.49 -8.70
N PRO A 34 5.25 -12.62 -7.85
CA PRO A 34 4.51 -11.44 -8.29
C PRO A 34 5.45 -10.36 -8.85
N THR A 35 5.00 -9.61 -9.85
CA THR A 35 5.77 -8.48 -10.41
C THR A 35 4.96 -7.18 -10.38
N LEU A 36 5.62 -6.05 -10.12
CA LEU A 36 4.96 -4.75 -10.13
C LEU A 36 4.79 -4.26 -11.57
N ILE A 37 3.55 -4.10 -12.05
CA ILE A 37 3.26 -3.58 -13.39
C ILE A 37 3.28 -2.05 -13.38
N ARG A 38 2.50 -1.45 -12.47
CA ARG A 38 2.32 0.01 -12.40
C ARG A 38 1.96 0.45 -10.99
N PHE A 39 2.43 1.64 -10.62
CA PHE A 39 2.03 2.34 -9.40
C PHE A 39 1.40 3.69 -9.78
N GLY A 40 0.30 4.05 -9.13
CA GLY A 40 -0.41 5.31 -9.38
C GLY A 40 -0.84 5.98 -8.08
N GLY A 41 -0.53 7.27 -7.94
CA GLY A 41 -0.99 8.09 -6.82
C GLY A 41 -2.45 8.50 -7.01
N LYS A 42 -3.27 8.26 -5.98
CA LYS A 42 -4.70 8.63 -5.92
C LYS A 42 -5.01 9.44 -4.66
N ALA A 43 -4.18 10.46 -4.39
CA ALA A 43 -4.27 11.30 -3.20
C ALA A 43 -5.66 11.97 -2.99
N LYS A 44 -6.45 12.19 -4.05
CA LYS A 44 -7.79 12.81 -3.97
C LYS A 44 -8.95 11.83 -3.81
N GLU A 45 -8.69 10.53 -3.92
CA GLU A 45 -9.75 9.51 -3.89
C GLU A 45 -9.62 8.66 -2.62
N TYR A 46 -10.30 9.03 -1.54
CA TYR A 46 -10.28 8.21 -0.33
C TYR A 46 -10.94 6.84 -0.58
N SER A 47 -10.33 5.79 -0.04
CA SER A 47 -10.89 4.45 -0.11
C SER A 47 -12.21 4.38 0.70
N PRO A 48 -13.17 3.51 0.31
CA PRO A 48 -14.42 3.36 1.08
C PRO A 48 -14.18 3.05 2.57
N ARG A 49 -13.15 2.24 2.87
CA ARG A 49 -12.74 1.92 4.24
C ARG A 49 -12.19 3.13 4.98
N ALA A 50 -11.38 3.97 4.32
CA ALA A 50 -10.89 5.22 4.93
C ALA A 50 -12.05 6.16 5.28
N ARG A 51 -13.06 6.26 4.41
CA ARG A 51 -14.27 7.06 4.67
C ARG A 51 -15.07 6.55 5.88
N ILE A 52 -15.24 5.23 6.00
CA ILE A 52 -15.93 4.61 7.14
C ILE A 52 -15.12 4.83 8.43
N ARG A 53 -13.80 4.65 8.39
CA ARG A 53 -12.91 4.93 9.53
C ARG A 53 -12.99 6.39 9.97
N SER A 54 -12.99 7.32 9.03
CA SER A 54 -13.14 8.74 9.32
C SER A 54 -14.47 9.07 9.99
N TRP A 55 -15.55 8.42 9.55
CA TRP A 55 -16.85 8.57 10.20
C TRP A 55 -16.86 8.05 11.66
N MET A 56 -16.02 7.09 12.00
CA MET A 56 -15.82 6.59 13.37
C MET A 56 -14.82 7.43 14.20
N GLY A 57 -14.35 8.57 13.67
CA GLY A 57 -13.45 9.49 14.37
C GLY A 57 -11.95 9.22 14.20
N TYR A 58 -11.57 8.30 13.29
CA TYR A 58 -10.16 8.10 12.93
C TYR A 58 -9.69 9.12 11.89
N GLU A 59 -8.39 9.34 11.81
CA GLU A 59 -7.82 10.23 10.79
C GLU A 59 -7.89 9.62 9.39
N LEU A 60 -8.09 10.49 8.39
CA LEU A 60 -8.02 10.11 6.98
C LEU A 60 -6.56 9.91 6.58
N PRO A 61 -6.28 9.01 5.63
CA PRO A 61 -4.94 8.88 5.09
C PRO A 61 -4.53 10.17 4.39
N PHE A 62 -3.29 10.62 4.60
CA PHE A 62 -2.76 11.82 3.98
C PHE A 62 -2.40 11.57 2.51
N ASP A 63 -2.14 10.32 2.15
CA ASP A 63 -1.82 9.90 0.79
C ASP A 63 -2.35 8.50 0.52
N ARG A 64 -2.74 8.24 -0.73
CA ARG A 64 -3.23 6.94 -1.19
C ARG A 64 -2.56 6.58 -2.50
N HIS A 65 -2.11 5.34 -2.58
CA HIS A 65 -1.57 4.76 -3.80
C HIS A 65 -2.32 3.50 -4.19
N ASP A 66 -2.52 3.32 -5.50
CA ASP A 66 -2.98 2.07 -6.07
C ASP A 66 -1.80 1.44 -6.83
N TRP A 67 -1.38 0.24 -6.42
CA TRP A 67 -0.33 -0.53 -7.09
C TRP A 67 -0.98 -1.71 -7.81
N ILE A 68 -0.49 -2.04 -8.99
CA ILE A 68 -1.02 -3.12 -9.80
C ILE A 68 0.09 -4.12 -10.01
N VAL A 69 -0.17 -5.33 -9.55
CA VAL A 69 0.77 -6.43 -9.49
C VAL A 69 0.30 -7.50 -10.46
N ASP A 70 1.21 -7.97 -11.30
CA ASP A 70 0.98 -9.16 -12.11
C ASP A 70 1.22 -10.39 -11.25
N ARG A 71 0.19 -11.21 -11.13
CA ARG A 71 0.27 -12.56 -10.60
C ARG A 71 0.03 -13.51 -11.76
N CYS A 72 1.10 -13.99 -12.40
CA CYS A 72 0.98 -15.05 -13.41
C CYS A 72 0.09 -14.71 -14.64
N GLY A 73 -0.06 -13.42 -14.99
CA GLY A 73 -0.99 -12.96 -16.03
C GLY A 73 -2.32 -12.42 -15.48
N GLN A 74 -2.52 -12.39 -14.17
CA GLN A 74 -3.67 -11.78 -13.50
C GLN A 74 -3.25 -10.44 -12.87
N GLU A 75 -3.88 -9.35 -13.30
CA GLU A 75 -3.65 -8.03 -12.70
C GLU A 75 -4.41 -7.91 -11.36
N VAL A 76 -3.67 -7.93 -10.26
CA VAL A 76 -4.19 -7.71 -8.91
C VAL A 76 -3.91 -6.29 -8.47
N ARG A 77 -4.95 -5.54 -8.09
CA ARG A 77 -4.82 -4.17 -7.62
C ARG A 77 -4.70 -4.15 -6.10
N TYR A 78 -3.68 -3.49 -5.59
CA TYR A 78 -3.46 -3.22 -4.18
C TYR A 78 -3.73 -1.74 -3.88
N VAL A 79 -4.49 -1.50 -2.81
CA VAL A 79 -4.73 -0.17 -2.26
C VAL A 79 -3.82 0.01 -1.05
N ILE A 80 -3.05 1.09 -1.06
CA ILE A 80 -2.12 1.48 0.01
C ILE A 80 -2.59 2.84 0.53
N ASP A 81 -3.13 2.85 1.74
CA ASP A 81 -3.51 4.07 2.45
C ASP A 81 -2.39 4.43 3.46
N TYR A 82 -1.80 5.62 3.34
CA TYR A 82 -0.76 6.12 4.25
C TYR A 82 -1.37 7.04 5.31
N TYR A 83 -1.19 6.69 6.57
CA TYR A 83 -1.68 7.46 7.72
C TYR A 83 -0.52 8.08 8.49
N ASP A 84 -0.76 9.21 9.11
CA ASP A 84 0.20 9.82 10.02
C ASP A 84 0.30 8.95 11.29
N GLY A 85 1.51 8.48 11.59
CA GLY A 85 1.80 7.67 12.76
C GLY A 85 2.17 8.50 13.99
N GLY A 86 2.20 9.82 13.89
CA GLY A 86 2.61 10.73 14.96
C GLY A 86 4.12 10.93 15.03
N GLU A 87 4.72 10.78 16.21
CA GLU A 87 6.13 11.13 16.42
C GLU A 87 7.10 10.23 15.64
N VAL A 88 8.07 10.87 14.97
CA VAL A 88 9.08 10.20 14.16
C VAL A 88 9.96 9.31 15.06
N ASN A 89 9.88 8.00 14.87
CA ASN A 89 10.73 7.06 15.59
C ASN A 89 12.17 7.09 15.03
N GLN A 90 13.16 6.60 15.80
CA GLN A 90 14.59 6.59 15.43
C GLN A 90 14.90 5.92 14.07
N ASN A 91 13.97 5.10 13.56
CA ASN A 91 14.05 4.40 12.28
C ASN A 91 13.47 5.19 11.09
N TYR A 92 13.19 6.49 11.24
CA TYR A 92 12.54 7.33 10.22
C TYR A 92 11.18 6.81 9.74
N GLN A 93 10.53 5.96 10.53
CA GLN A 93 9.16 5.51 10.31
C GLN A 93 8.21 6.49 10.99
N PHE A 94 7.50 7.27 10.17
CA PHE A 94 6.50 8.26 10.61
C PHE A 94 5.10 7.93 10.09
N SER A 95 4.98 6.99 9.15
CA SER A 95 3.71 6.66 8.49
C SER A 95 3.27 5.24 8.82
N ILE A 96 2.01 5.08 9.19
CA ILE A 96 1.34 3.77 9.28
C ILE A 96 0.79 3.43 7.90
N LEU A 97 1.07 2.23 7.40
CA LEU A 97 0.60 1.75 6.09
C LEU A 97 -0.55 0.76 6.27
N ASP A 98 -1.69 1.01 5.63
CA ASP A 98 -2.77 0.03 5.44
C ASP A 98 -2.72 -0.47 3.98
N VAL A 99 -2.11 -1.64 3.78
CA VAL A 99 -1.94 -2.28 2.47
C VAL A 99 -2.90 -3.45 2.35
N ARG A 100 -3.68 -3.49 1.27
CA ARG A 100 -4.67 -4.53 1.04
C ARG A 100 -5.00 -4.72 -0.43
N PRO A 101 -5.40 -5.94 -0.84
CA PRO A 101 -5.98 -6.14 -2.16
C PRO A 101 -7.27 -5.32 -2.30
N ALA A 102 -7.52 -4.82 -3.50
CA ALA A 102 -8.73 -4.10 -3.82
C ALA A 102 -9.90 -5.09 -3.95
N PHE A 103 -11.11 -4.63 -3.62
CA PHE A 103 -12.29 -5.49 -3.68
C PHE A 103 -12.65 -5.92 -5.10
N ASP A 104 -12.27 -5.14 -6.10
CA ASP A 104 -12.49 -5.43 -7.53
C ASP A 104 -11.45 -6.38 -8.12
N SER A 105 -10.38 -6.71 -7.40
CA SER A 105 -9.36 -7.68 -7.83
C SER A 105 -9.57 -9.08 -7.26
N MET A 106 -10.79 -9.43 -6.82
CA MET A 106 -11.14 -10.76 -6.30
C MET A 106 -11.63 -11.74 -7.40
N THR A 107 -11.34 -11.47 -8.67
CA THR A 107 -11.69 -12.34 -9.81
C THR A 107 -10.46 -12.96 -10.42
#